data_AF-A0A1G1E137-F1
#
_entry.id   AF-A0A1G1E137-F1
#
_cell.length_a   1.000
_cell.length_b   1.000
_cell.length_c   1.000
_cell.angle_alpha   90.00
_cell.angle_beta   90.00
_cell.angle_gamma   90.00
#
_symmetry.space_group_name_H-M   'P 1'
#
loop_
_entity.id
_entity.type
_entity.pdbx_description
1 polymer ?
#
loop_
_entity_poly.entity_id
_entity_poly.type
_entity_poly.pdbx_seq_one_letter_code
_entity_poly.pdbx_strand_id
1 'polypeptide(L)'
;MHKSPEHQDSHTVKRLAESFIDLGHEVSIFLMEDGVYNAFINHSAKGLSPGFDKLITKGAKVSLCTFTADIRGLKKENIIEGVEFQSQYDLSRLVSESDRFLSFV
;
A
#
# COMPACT_ATOMS: atom_id res chain seq x y z
N MET A 1 -2.23 -2.43 5.93
CA MET A 1 -2.39 -1.09 6.53
C MET A 1 -3.81 -0.62 6.31
N HIS A 2 -4.47 -0.13 7.37
CA HIS A 2 -5.90 0.17 7.38
C HIS A 2 -6.24 1.68 7.25
N LYS A 3 -5.30 2.57 7.58
CA LYS A 3 -5.56 4.02 7.69
C LYS A 3 -5.26 4.82 6.43
N SER A 4 -6.03 5.88 6.23
CA SER A 4 -5.84 6.90 5.20
C SER A 4 -4.51 7.66 5.34
N PRO A 5 -4.04 8.35 4.28
CA PRO A 5 -2.70 8.94 4.22
C PRO A 5 -2.34 9.99 5.28
N GLU A 6 -3.33 10.65 5.87
CA GLU A 6 -3.15 11.66 6.91
C GLU A 6 -2.79 11.08 8.28
N HIS A 7 -2.94 9.76 8.46
CA HIS A 7 -2.58 9.08 9.70
C HIS A 7 -1.07 8.79 9.75
N GLN A 8 -0.51 8.84 10.96
CA GLN A 8 0.91 8.55 11.21
C GLN A 8 1.32 7.15 10.71
N ASP A 9 0.39 6.20 10.71
CA ASP A 9 0.58 4.84 10.17
C ASP A 9 1.16 4.85 8.76
N SER A 10 0.65 5.72 7.88
CA SER A 10 1.16 5.85 6.51
C SER A 10 2.64 6.20 6.52
N HIS A 11 3.05 7.18 7.33
CA HIS A 11 4.46 7.59 7.43
C HIS A 11 5.33 6.47 8.03
N THR A 12 4.86 5.81 9.08
CA THR A 12 5.56 4.72 9.74
C THR A 12 5.78 3.54 8.80
N VAL A 13 4.73 3.09 8.10
CA VAL A 13 4.80 2.00 7.11
C VAL A 13 5.78 2.34 6.02
N LYS A 14 5.75 3.58 5.48
CA LYS A 14 6.68 3.98 4.42
C LYS A 14 8.14 3.91 4.86
N ARG A 15 8.45 4.43 6.05
CA ARG A 15 9.83 4.41 6.58
C ARG A 15 10.32 3.01 6.92
N LEU A 16 9.45 2.16 7.46
CA LEU A 16 9.80 0.77 7.74
C LEU A 16 10.04 -0.03 6.45
N ALA A 17 9.12 0.08 5.48
CA ALA A 17 9.27 -0.57 4.17
C ALA A 17 10.56 -0.11 3.48
N GLU A 18 10.74 1.21 3.39
CA GLU A 18 12.02 1.93 3.43
C GLU A 18 13.24 1.10 3.81
N SER A 19 13.42 1.02 5.13
CA SER A 19 14.58 0.41 5.76
C SER A 19 14.66 -1.10 5.53
N PHE A 20 13.53 -1.80 5.46
CA PHE A 20 13.52 -3.24 5.22
C PHE A 20 14.05 -3.58 3.83
N ILE A 21 13.65 -2.81 2.81
CA ILE A 21 14.18 -2.96 1.45
C ILE A 21 15.68 -2.65 1.43
N ASP A 22 16.10 -1.55 2.06
CA ASP A 22 17.52 -1.15 2.11
C ASP A 22 18.39 -2.21 2.87
N LEU A 23 17.79 -2.99 3.77
CA LEU A 23 18.41 -4.13 4.47
C LEU A 23 18.36 -5.45 3.67
N GLY A 24 17.78 -5.46 2.47
CA GLY A 24 17.71 -6.62 1.57
C GLY A 24 16.53 -7.56 1.82
N HIS A 25 15.49 -7.12 2.54
CA HIS A 25 14.26 -7.90 2.73
C HIS A 25 13.28 -7.71 1.58
N GLU A 26 12.55 -8.77 1.22
CA GLU A 26 11.36 -8.65 0.38
C GLU A 26 10.22 -8.00 1.19
N VAL A 27 9.59 -6.98 0.62
CA VAL A 27 8.51 -6.24 1.28
C VAL A 27 7.25 -6.25 0.42
N SER A 28 6.18 -6.83 0.97
CA SER A 28 4.83 -6.78 0.42
C SER A 28 3.94 -5.92 1.31
N ILE A 29 3.20 -4.98 0.72
CA ILE A 29 2.31 -4.06 1.42
C ILE A 29 0.89 -4.24 0.91
N PHE A 30 -0.01 -4.65 1.79
CA PHE A 30 -1.43 -4.77 1.50
C PHE A 30 -2.23 -3.60 2.10
N LEU A 31 -2.96 -2.88 1.26
CA LEU A 31 -3.80 -1.73 1.61
C LEU A 31 -5.27 -2.14 1.68
N MET A 32 -5.94 -1.85 2.79
CA MET A 32 -7.37 -2.13 2.94
C MET A 32 -8.04 -1.07 3.81
N GLU A 33 -9.38 -1.12 3.90
CA GLU A 33 -10.18 -0.04 4.51
C GLU A 33 -9.81 1.33 3.92
N ASP A 34 -9.52 2.33 4.74
CA ASP A 34 -9.10 3.66 4.26
C ASP A 34 -7.64 3.69 3.79
N GLY A 35 -6.89 2.61 4.05
CA GLY A 35 -5.54 2.38 3.57
C GLY A 35 -5.42 2.45 2.05
N VAL A 36 -6.47 2.10 1.31
CA VAL A 36 -6.48 2.14 -0.16
C VAL A 36 -6.23 3.54 -0.74
N TYR A 37 -6.55 4.60 0.00
CA TYR A 37 -6.30 5.98 -0.44
C TYR A 37 -4.80 6.34 -0.48
N ASN A 38 -3.94 5.50 0.10
CA ASN A 38 -2.49 5.67 -0.02
C ASN A 38 -1.94 5.30 -1.40
N ALA A 39 -2.74 4.62 -2.22
CA ALA A 39 -2.43 4.31 -3.61
C ALA A 39 -3.10 5.28 -4.61
N PHE A 40 -3.89 6.25 -4.14
CA PHE A 40 -4.62 7.16 -5.01
C PHE A 40 -3.69 8.21 -5.65
N ILE A 41 -3.90 8.50 -6.94
CA ILE A 41 -3.19 9.56 -7.66
C ILE A 41 -3.72 10.92 -7.19
N ASN A 42 -2.90 11.67 -6.46
CA ASN A 42 -3.23 13.02 -6.05
C ASN A 42 -2.84 14.04 -7.14
N HIS A 43 -3.84 14.68 -7.77
CA HIS A 43 -3.65 15.74 -8.75
C HIS A 43 -3.50 17.15 -8.13
N SER A 44 -3.33 17.26 -6.82
CA SER A 44 -3.08 18.54 -6.16
C SER A 44 -1.85 19.22 -6.76
N ALA A 45 -1.96 20.52 -7.05
CA ALA A 45 -0.86 21.35 -7.57
C ALA A 45 0.39 21.36 -6.66
N LYS A 46 0.26 20.90 -5.41
CA LYS A 46 1.38 20.77 -4.46
C LYS A 46 2.18 19.47 -4.61
N GLY A 47 1.79 18.56 -5.49
CA GLY A 47 2.51 17.31 -5.74
C GLY A 47 2.59 16.39 -4.52
N LEU A 48 1.62 16.50 -3.60
CA LEU A 48 1.57 15.70 -2.38
C LEU A 48 1.11 14.27 -2.71
N SER A 49 2.01 13.44 -3.21
CA SER A 49 1.76 12.00 -3.32
C SER A 49 1.73 11.39 -1.90
N PRO A 50 0.71 10.60 -1.55
CA PRO A 50 0.67 9.86 -0.29
C PRO A 50 1.79 8.79 -0.18
N GLY A 51 2.57 8.54 -1.24
CA GLY A 51 3.98 8.15 -1.08
C GLY A 51 4.31 6.66 -1.14
N PHE A 52 3.62 5.89 -1.99
CA PHE A 52 3.99 4.48 -2.25
C PHE A 52 4.68 4.26 -3.60
N ASP A 53 4.63 5.24 -4.51
CA ASP A 53 5.30 5.23 -5.82
C ASP A 53 6.82 5.03 -5.71
N LYS A 54 7.45 5.71 -4.73
CA LYS A 54 8.88 5.56 -4.44
C LYS A 54 9.22 4.16 -3.92
N LEU A 55 8.34 3.57 -3.11
CA LEU A 55 8.54 2.23 -2.58
C LEU A 55 8.43 1.18 -3.68
N ILE A 56 7.45 1.32 -4.58
CA ILE A 56 7.31 0.47 -5.76
C ILE A 56 8.59 0.55 -6.61
N THR A 57 9.10 1.76 -6.85
CA THR A 57 10.37 1.97 -7.58
C THR A 57 11.56 1.30 -6.87
N LYS A 58 11.55 1.27 -5.53
CA LYS A 58 12.56 0.57 -4.72
C LYS A 58 12.37 -0.96 -4.66
N GLY A 59 11.27 -1.50 -5.19
CA GLY A 59 11.01 -2.95 -5.25
C GLY A 59 9.97 -3.47 -4.25
N ALA A 60 9.25 -2.58 -3.54
CA ALA A 60 8.10 -3.01 -2.74
C ALA A 60 6.98 -3.53 -3.64
N LYS A 61 6.40 -4.68 -3.30
CA LYS A 61 5.17 -5.17 -3.91
C LYS A 61 4.00 -4.52 -3.19
N VAL A 62 3.21 -3.69 -3.86
CA VAL A 62 2.07 -2.99 -3.24
C VAL A 62 0.78 -3.50 -3.85
N SER A 63 -0.16 -3.92 -3.00
CA SER A 63 -1.50 -4.32 -3.42
C SER A 63 -2.58 -3.67 -2.57
N LEU A 64 -3.78 -3.59 -3.12
CA LEU A 64 -4.96 -3.07 -2.42
C LEU A 64 -6.13 -4.05 -2.50
N CYS A 65 -7.00 -4.01 -1.51
CA CYS A 65 -8.18 -4.85 -1.46
C CYS A 65 -9.20 -4.43 -2.52
N THR A 66 -9.45 -5.27 -3.54
CA THR A 66 -10.39 -5.00 -4.64
C THR A 66 -11.78 -4.62 -4.14
N PHE A 67 -12.36 -5.40 -3.22
CA PHE A 67 -13.69 -5.10 -2.67
C PHE A 67 -13.74 -3.73 -1.98
N THR A 68 -12.68 -3.37 -1.25
CA THR A 68 -12.58 -2.09 -0.55
C THR A 68 -12.47 -0.91 -1.52
N ALA A 69 -11.69 -1.09 -2.60
CA ALA A 69 -11.55 -0.11 -3.67
C ALA A 69 -12.88 0.09 -4.42
N ASP A 70 -13.58 -0.99 -4.75
CA ASP A 70 -14.86 -0.95 -5.46
C ASP A 70 -15.91 -0.14 -4.70
N ILE A 71 -16.12 -0.43 -3.40
CA ILE A 71 -17.10 0.31 -2.58
C ILE A 71 -16.72 1.79 -2.36
N ARG A 72 -15.43 2.13 -2.52
CA ARG A 72 -14.91 3.51 -2.43
C ARG A 72 -14.82 4.21 -3.79
N GLY A 73 -15.23 3.54 -4.88
CA GLY A 73 -15.21 4.08 -6.23
C GLY A 73 -13.80 4.26 -6.82
N LEU A 74 -12.80 3.54 -6.30
CA LEU A 74 -11.43 3.61 -6.80
C LEU A 74 -11.26 2.69 -8.01
N LYS A 75 -10.86 3.29 -9.13
CA LYS A 75 -10.59 2.58 -10.39
C LYS A 75 -9.11 2.55 -10.69
N LYS A 76 -8.68 1.61 -11.54
CA LYS A 76 -7.28 1.49 -11.96
C LYS A 76 -6.72 2.80 -12.52
N GLU A 77 -7.52 3.59 -13.24
CA GLU A 77 -7.10 4.90 -13.77
C GLU A 77 -6.77 5.94 -12.68
N ASN A 78 -7.24 5.75 -11.45
CA ASN A 78 -7.03 6.67 -10.33
C ASN A 78 -5.99 6.18 -9.33
N ILE A 79 -5.34 5.05 -9.62
CA ILE A 79 -4.37 4.39 -8.75
C ILE A 79 -2.98 4.49 -9.36
N ILE A 80 -1.98 4.75 -8.51
CA ILE A 80 -0.56 4.81 -8.93
C ILE A 80 -0.16 3.51 -9.64
N GLU A 81 0.68 3.65 -10.66
CA GLU A 81 1.17 2.51 -11.44
C GLU A 81 1.95 1.52 -10.56
N GLY A 82 1.80 0.22 -10.84
CA GLY A 82 2.46 -0.86 -10.10
C GLY A 82 1.69 -1.37 -8.88
N VAL A 83 0.54 -0.80 -8.53
CA VAL A 83 -0.34 -1.34 -7.48
C VAL A 83 -1.27 -2.41 -8.04
N GLU A 84 -1.30 -3.56 -7.39
CA GLU A 84 -2.17 -4.68 -7.75
C GLU A 84 -3.50 -4.66 -7.00
N PHE A 85 -4.58 -5.03 -7.66
CA PHE A 85 -5.88 -5.25 -7.04
C PHE A 85 -5.98 -6.72 -6.63
N GLN A 86 -6.04 -6.97 -5.32
CA GLN A 86 -6.00 -8.30 -4.73
C GLN A 86 -7.15 -8.52 -3.74
N SER A 87 -7.50 -9.78 -3.50
CA SER A 87 -8.57 -10.18 -2.59
C SER A 87 -8.07 -10.38 -1.15
N GLN A 88 -9.00 -10.56 -0.22
CA GLN A 88 -8.68 -10.99 1.15
C GLN A 88 -8.08 -12.41 1.19
N TYR A 89 -8.41 -13.25 0.20
CA TYR A 89 -7.77 -14.55 0.05
C TYR A 89 -6.29 -14.40 -0.32
N ASP A 90 -5.97 -13.48 -1.23
CA ASP A 90 -4.57 -13.18 -1.57
C ASP A 90 -3.79 -12.62 -0.38
N LEU A 91 -4.42 -11.79 0.47
CA LEU A 91 -3.82 -11.39 1.75
C LEU A 91 -3.50 -12.61 2.63
N SER A 92 -4.42 -13.57 2.76
CA SER A 92 -4.16 -14.78 3.56
C SER A 92 -2.96 -15.59 3.03
N ARG A 93 -2.77 -15.61 1.71
CA ARG A 93 -1.60 -16.23 1.08
C ARG A 93 -0.33 -15.44 1.34
N LEU A 94 -0.36 -14.11 1.15
CA LEU A 94 0.78 -13.23 1.47
C LEU A 94 1.22 -13.43 2.93
N VAL A 95 0.29 -13.52 3.87
CA VAL A 95 0.59 -13.78 5.29
C VAL A 95 1.21 -15.17 5.48
N SER A 96 0.66 -16.20 4.83
CA SER A 96 1.19 -17.57 4.89
C SER A 96 2.60 -17.71 4.30
N GLU A 97 2.94 -16.90 3.30
CA GLU A 97 4.22 -16.94 2.58
C GLU A 97 5.26 -16.00 3.22
N SER A 98 4.88 -15.15 4.17
CA SER A 98 5.76 -14.17 4.81
C SER A 98 6.41 -14.71 6.09
N ASP A 99 7.70 -14.42 6.30
CA ASP A 99 8.38 -14.71 7.57
C ASP A 99 7.83 -13.89 8.73
N ARG A 100 7.39 -12.65 8.47
CA ARG A 100 6.87 -11.72 9.48
C ARG A 100 5.68 -10.94 8.91
N PHE A 101 4.69 -10.71 9.76
CA PHE A 101 3.51 -9.92 9.43
C PHE A 101 3.35 -8.77 10.43
N LEU A 102 3.22 -7.54 9.91
CA LEU A 102 3.03 -6.32 10.70
C LEU A 102 1.68 -5.71 10.33
N SER A 103 0.81 -5.53 11.31
CA SER A 103 -0.49 -4.88 11.13
C SER A 103 -0.49 -3.47 11.71
N PHE A 104 -1.11 -2.55 10.97
CA PHE A 104 -1.27 -1.13 11.32
C PHE A 104 -2.75 -0.78 11.18
N VAL A 105 -3.43 -0.68 12.33
CA VAL A 105 -4.89 -0.65 12.51
C VAL A 105 -5.39 0.64 13.11
#